data_AF-A0A645DQQ4-F1
#
_entry.id   AF-A0A645DQQ4-F1
#
_cell.length_a   1.000
_cell.length_b   1.000
_cell.length_c   1.000
_cell.angle_alpha   90.00
_cell.angle_beta   90.00
_cell.angle_gamma   90.00
#
_symmetry.space_group_name_H-M   'P 1'
#
loop_
_entity.id
_entity.type
_entity.pdbx_description
1 polymer ?
#
loop_
_entity_poly.entity_id
_entity_poly.type
_entity_poly.pdbx_seq_one_letter_code
_entity_poly.pdbx_strand_id
1 'polypeptide(L)' 'MTSTFAAAGVEITKQEDMGVKYLAYDIKKQEKGHYVYFEMKADPSTILGFEKAFLLNTNILKYLFVNNEK' A
#
# COMPACT_ATOMS: atom_id res chain seq x y z
N MET A 1 9.11 5.44 1.90
CA MET A 1 7.88 4.77 2.36
C MET A 1 8.09 4.03 3.67
N THR A 2 9.21 3.31 3.87
CA THR A 2 9.55 2.65 5.15
C THR A 2 9.59 3.58 6.37
N SER A 3 10.06 4.82 6.23
CA SER A 3 10.10 5.81 7.33
C SER A 3 8.73 6.25 7.82
N THR A 4 7.71 6.23 6.95
CA THR A 4 6.34 6.68 7.29
C THR A 4 5.60 5.65 8.14
N PHE A 5 5.86 4.35 7.91
CA PHE A 5 5.24 3.28 8.70
C PHE A 5 5.83 3.17 10.11
N ALA A 6 7.14 3.36 10.24
CA ALA A 6 7.81 3.39 11.55
C ALA A 6 7.30 4.55 12.43
N ALA A 7 7.06 5.72 11.84
CA ALA A 7 6.50 6.88 12.54
C ALA A 7 5.04 6.65 13.01
N ALA A 8 4.32 5.74 12.37
CA ALA A 8 2.93 5.41 12.69
C ALA A 8 2.80 4.19 13.63
N GLY A 9 3.91 3.66 14.15
CA GLY A 9 3.89 2.53 15.09
C GLY A 9 3.50 1.19 14.47
N VAL A 10 3.61 1.05 13.14
CA VAL A 10 3.27 -0.18 12.43
C VAL A 10 4.50 -1.07 12.30
N GLU A 11 4.37 -2.31 12.78
CA GLU A 11 5.41 -3.33 12.62
C GLU A 11 5.26 -3.99 11.24
N ILE A 12 6.24 -3.81 10.36
CA ILE A 12 6.28 -4.47 9.06
C ILE A 12 6.97 -5.82 9.24
N THR A 13 6.21 -6.91 9.12
CA THR A 13 6.72 -8.28 9.20
C THR A 13 7.42 -8.69 7.91
N LYS A 14 6.87 -8.31 6.76
CA LYS A 14 7.41 -8.64 5.44
C LYS A 14 7.24 -7.49 4.48
N GLN A 15 8.25 -7.26 3.66
CA GLN A 15 8.19 -6.34 2.53
C GLN A 15 8.69 -7.06 1.28
N GLU A 16 7.93 -6.97 0.19
CA GLU A 16 8.29 -7.54 -1.09
C GLU A 16 8.04 -6.51 -2.20
N ASP A 17 9.10 -6.18 -2.93
CA ASP A 17 9.02 -5.33 -4.13
C ASP A 17 8.84 -6.22 -5.35
N MET A 18 7.67 -6.13 -5.98
CA MET A 18 7.31 -6.97 -7.13
C MET A 18 7.66 -6.31 -8.46
N GLY A 19 8.29 -5.13 -8.44
CA GLY A 19 8.70 -4.40 -9.63
C GLY A 19 7.54 -3.82 -10.45
N VAL A 20 7.88 -3.34 -11.64
CA VAL A 20 6.93 -2.75 -12.59
C VAL A 20 6.29 -3.85 -13.42
N LYS A 21 4.96 -3.89 -13.44
CA LYS A 21 4.16 -4.82 -14.24
C LYS A 21 3.19 -4.07 -15.13
N TYR A 22 2.82 -4.67 -16.26
CA TYR A 22 1.73 -4.18 -17.09
C TYR A 22 0.40 -4.43 -16.38
N LEU A 23 -0.44 -3.41 -16.34
CA LEU A 23 -1.79 -3.51 -15.78
C LEU A 23 -2.70 -4.19 -16.80
N ALA A 24 -3.71 -4.91 -16.33
CA ALA A 24 -4.69 -5.54 -17.21
C ALA A 24 -5.58 -4.51 -17.95
N TYR A 25 -5.65 -3.30 -17.41
CA TYR A 25 -6.35 -2.15 -17.97
C TYR A 25 -5.73 -0.86 -17.43
N ASP A 26 -5.93 0.24 -18.13
CA ASP A 26 -5.38 1.54 -17.75
C ASP A 26 -6.02 2.06 -16.47
N ILE A 27 -5.18 2.41 -15.50
CA ILE A 27 -5.61 3.07 -14.26
C ILE A 27 -5.06 4.49 -14.28
N LYS A 28 -5.93 5.50 -14.23
CA LYS A 28 -5.54 6.91 -14.32
C LYS A 28 -4.63 7.21 -15.54
N LYS A 29 -4.89 6.56 -16.68
CA LYS A 29 -4.11 6.65 -17.93
C LYS A 29 -2.66 6.13 -17.82
N GLN A 30 -2.40 5.21 -16.91
CA GLN A 30 -1.13 4.50 -16.81
C GLN A 30 -1.33 3.03 -17.20
N GLU A 31 -0.50 2.52 -18.12
CA GLU A 31 -0.48 1.12 -18.57
C GLU A 31 0.41 0.23 -17.69
N LYS A 32 1.33 0.85 -16.95
CA LYS A 32 2.31 0.18 -16.08
C LYS A 32 2.14 0.64 -14.64
N GLY A 33 2.29 -0.27 -13.71
CA GLY A 33 2.27 0.01 -12.27
C GLY A 33 3.41 -0.69 -11.55
N HIS A 34 3.98 -0.02 -10.55
CA HIS A 34 4.94 -0.62 -9.63
C HIS A 34 4.19 -1.25 -8.45
N TYR A 35 4.40 -2.55 -8.24
CA TYR A 35 3.71 -3.31 -7.20
C TYR A 35 4.62 -3.50 -5.99
N VAL A 36 4.11 -3.14 -4.82
CA VAL A 36 4.78 -3.38 -3.55
C VAL A 36 3.82 -4.06 -2.60
N TYR A 37 4.27 -5.15 -2.00
CA TYR A 37 3.52 -5.92 -1.02
C TYR A 37 4.14 -5.72 0.37
N PHE A 38 3.27 -5.50 1.34
CA PHE A 38 3.64 -5.35 2.74
C PHE A 38 2.75 -6.25 3.58
N GLU A 39 3.37 -7.04 4.43
CA GLU A 39 2.70 -7.72 5.52
C GLU A 39 3.04 -6.96 6.79
N MET A 40 2.02 -6.45 7.47
CA MET A 40 2.20 -5.58 8.63
C MET A 40 1.18 -5.91 9.71
N LYS A 41 1.59 -5.70 10.96
CA LYS A 41 0.70 -5.70 12.11
C LYS A 41 0.38 -4.25 12.45
N ALA A 42 -0.88 -3.89 12.30
CA ALA A 42 -1.36 -2.54 12.55
C ALA A 42 -2.73 -2.60 13.24
N ASP A 43 -2.98 -1.64 14.12
CA ASP A 43 -4.31 -1.44 14.69
C ASP A 43 -5.29 -0.94 13.62
N PRO A 44 -6.57 -1.36 13.65
CA PRO A 44 -7.58 -0.93 12.68
C PRO A 44 -7.74 0.61 12.59
N SER A 45 -7.56 1.31 13.70
CA SER A 45 -7.63 2.78 13.74
C SER A 45 -6.54 3.45 12.90
N THR A 46 -5.36 2.83 12.83
CA THR A 46 -4.22 3.35 12.06
C THR A 46 -4.44 3.13 10.56
N ILE A 47 -5.07 2.02 10.17
CA ILE A 47 -5.43 1.71 8.76
C ILE A 47 -6.30 2.82 8.16
N LEU A 48 -7.33 3.27 8.88
CA LEU A 48 -8.20 4.39 8.47
C LEU A 48 -7.43 5.70 8.24
N GLY A 49 -6.37 5.95 9.00
CA GLY A 49 -5.47 7.07 8.79
C GLY A 49 -4.65 6.93 7.49
N PHE A 50 -4.13 5.74 7.24
CA PHE A 50 -3.38 5.46 6.01
C PHE A 50 -4.24 5.55 4.76
N GLU A 51 -5.47 5.08 4.78
CA GLU A 51 -6.38 5.21 3.63
C GLU A 51 -6.54 6.67 3.21
N LYS A 52 -6.74 7.59 4.16
CA LYS A 52 -6.83 9.03 3.88
C LYS A 52 -5.53 9.58 3.30
N ALA A 53 -4.39 9.22 3.89
CA ALA A 53 -3.09 9.67 3.40
C ALA A 53 -2.77 9.13 1.99
N PHE A 54 -3.14 7.88 1.70
CA PHE A 54 -2.94 7.26 0.39
C PHE A 54 -3.88 7.79 -0.68
N LEU A 55 -5.12 8.14 -0.32
CA LEU A 55 -6.02 8.84 -1.23
C LEU A 55 -5.50 10.21 -1.66
N LEU A 56 -4.89 10.95 -0.73
CA LEU A 56 -4.29 12.25 -1.02
C LEU A 56 -3.01 12.14 -1.87
N ASN A 57 -2.35 10.98 -1.86
CA ASN A 57 -1.13 10.77 -2.62
C ASN A 57 -1.43 10.35 -4.07
N THR A 58 -1.23 11.29 -5.00
CA THR A 58 -1.50 11.06 -6.43
C THR A 58 -0.58 10.03 -7.09
N ASN A 59 0.58 9.73 -6.49
CA ASN A 59 1.50 8.70 -7.00
C ASN A 59 0.97 7.28 -6.79
N ILE A 60 0.03 7.10 -5.85
CA ILE A 60 -0.59 5.81 -5.60
C ILE A 60 -1.79 5.66 -6.55
N LEU A 61 -1.70 4.68 -7.44
CA LEU A 61 -2.78 4.38 -8.39
C LEU A 61 -3.95 3.69 -7.69
N LYS A 62 -3.65 2.66 -6.92
CA LYS A 62 -4.60 1.85 -6.16
C LYS A 62 -3.87 1.24 -4.96
N TYR A 63 -4.60 1.07 -3.85
CA TYR A 63 -4.15 0.34 -2.68
C TYR A 63 -5.26 -0.64 -2.25
N LEU A 64 -4.88 -1.71 -1.58
CA LEU A 64 -5.81 -2.69 -1.04
C LEU A 64 -5.28 -3.19 0.30
N PHE A 65 -6.10 -3.07 1.33
CA PHE A 65 -5.85 -3.70 2.61
C PHE A 65 -6.68 -4.99 2.67
N VAL A 66 -6.05 -6.10 3.01
CA VAL A 66 -6.70 -7.40 3.17
C VAL A 66 -6.43 -7.87 4.58
N ASN A 67 -7.47 -8.28 5.30
CA ASN A 67 -7.28 -8.98 6.56
C ASN A 67 -6.86 -10.42 6.26
N ASN A 68 -5.73 -10.85 6.84
CA ASN A 68 -5.21 -12.20 6.66
C ASN A 68 -5.92 -13.21 7.58
N GLU A 69 -6.76 -12.73 8.51
CA GLU A 69 -7.63 -13.57 9.32
C GLU A 69 -8.91 -13.97 8.54
N LYS A 70 -9.31 -15.23 8.70
CA LYS A 70 -10.51 -15.83 8.09
C LYS A 70 -11.73 -15.65 8.98
#